data_AF-A0A2L2WRY4-F1
#
_entry.id   AF-A0A2L2WRY4-F1
#
_cell.length_a   1.000
_cell.length_b   1.000
_cell.length_c   1.000
_cell.angle_alpha   90.00
_cell.angle_beta   90.00
_cell.angle_gamma   90.00
#
_symmetry.space_group_name_H-M   'P 1'
#
loop_
_entity.id
_entity.type
_entity.pdbx_description
1 polymer ?
#
loop_
_entity_poly.entity_id
_entity_poly.type
_entity_poly.pdbx_seq_one_letter_code
_entity_poly.pdbx_strand_id
1 'polypeptide(L)' 'FGYNAKNETFCDLRAAGVVDPAKVTRVALENAASVAGMFLTTECVICDKKEDKPEMPMGAPGMGGMGGMM' A
#
# COMPACT_ATOMS: atom_id res chain seq x y z
N PHE A 1 11.29 -31.11 -2.39
CA PHE A 1 12.36 -30.87 -1.40
C PHE A 1 12.55 -29.38 -1.25
N GLY A 2 12.72 -28.86 -0.03
CA GLY A 2 12.90 -27.43 0.24
C GLY A 2 13.34 -27.18 1.68
N TYR A 3 13.57 -25.91 2.02
CA TYR A 3 14.01 -25.50 3.36
C TYR A 3 12.80 -25.20 4.25
N ASN A 4 12.65 -25.95 5.35
CA ASN A 4 11.64 -25.67 6.35
C ASN A 4 12.19 -24.66 7.36
N ALA A 5 11.81 -23.39 7.21
CA ALA A 5 12.30 -22.30 8.05
C ALA A 5 11.90 -22.41 9.53
N LYS A 6 10.84 -23.16 9.87
CA LYS A 6 10.43 -23.36 11.28
C LYS A 6 11.41 -24.24 12.05
N ASN A 7 11.98 -25.24 11.36
CA ASN A 7 12.86 -26.26 11.94
C ASN A 7 14.30 -26.16 11.41
N GLU A 8 14.60 -25.13 10.61
CA GLU A 8 15.92 -24.85 10.02
C GLU A 8 16.57 -26.05 9.30
N THR A 9 15.77 -26.86 8.63
CA THR A 9 16.22 -28.12 8.01
C THR A 9 15.70 -28.27 6.59
N PHE A 10 16.47 -28.98 5.76
CA PHE A 10 16.03 -29.35 4.41
C PHE A 10 15.26 -30.67 4.44
N CYS A 11 14.04 -30.67 3.91
CA CYS A 11 13.17 -31.85 3.90
C CYS A 11 12.17 -31.83 2.73
N ASP A 12 11.33 -32.87 2.66
CA ASP A 12 10.12 -32.82 1.84
C ASP A 12 9.06 -31.95 2.53
N LEU A 13 8.85 -30.74 2.00
CA LEU A 13 7.91 -29.77 2.56
C LEU A 13 6.45 -30.23 2.50
N ARG A 14 6.08 -31.05 1.50
CA ARG A 14 4.72 -31.58 1.38
C ARG A 14 4.45 -32.60 2.47
N ALA A 15 5.42 -33.50 2.72
CA ALA A 15 5.33 -34.45 3.83
C ALA A 15 5.37 -33.75 5.20
N ALA A 16 6.10 -32.63 5.31
CA ALA A 16 6.16 -31.81 6.52
C ALA A 16 4.91 -30.93 6.76
N GLY A 17 3.93 -30.95 5.85
CA GLY A 17 2.69 -30.16 5.96
C GLY A 17 2.86 -28.67 5.65
N VAL A 18 4.01 -28.25 5.10
CA VAL A 18 4.25 -26.87 4.64
C VAL A 18 3.76 -26.78 3.20
N VAL A 19 2.49 -26.43 3.03
CA VAL A 19 1.80 -26.42 1.73
C VAL A 19 0.95 -25.18 1.56
N ASP A 20 1.02 -24.59 0.37
CA ASP A 20 0.16 -23.48 -0.04
C ASP A 20 -0.76 -23.92 -1.20
N PRO A 21 -2.02 -23.47 -1.24
CA PRO A 21 -2.89 -23.70 -2.39
C PRO A 21 -2.28 -23.12 -3.67
N ALA A 22 -2.37 -23.85 -4.78
CA ALA A 22 -1.80 -23.42 -6.07
C ALA A 22 -2.28 -22.02 -6.51
N LYS A 23 -3.54 -21.67 -6.23
CA LYS A 23 -4.09 -20.34 -6.55
C LYS A 23 -3.37 -19.21 -5.82
N VAL A 24 -2.89 -19.43 -4.59
CA VAL A 24 -2.20 -18.39 -3.80
C VAL A 24 -0.91 -17.99 -4.50
N THR A 25 -0.04 -18.98 -4.80
CA THR A 25 1.24 -18.72 -5.46
C THR A 25 1.05 -18.15 -6.87
N ARG A 26 0.10 -18.68 -7.65
CA ARG A 26 -0.18 -18.20 -9.00
C ARG A 26 -0.61 -16.75 -9.01
N VAL A 27 -1.62 -16.40 -8.20
CA VAL A 27 -2.18 -15.04 -8.15
C VAL A 27 -1.15 -14.05 -7.59
N ALA A 28 -0.34 -14.46 -6.60
CA ALA A 28 0.74 -13.62 -6.10
C ALA A 28 1.73 -13.24 -7.20
N LEU A 29 2.16 -14.22 -8.01
CA LEU A 29 3.08 -13.97 -9.13
C LEU A 29 2.43 -13.13 -10.24
N GLU A 30 1.20 -13.47 -10.65
CA GLU A 30 0.46 -12.74 -11.69
C GLU A 30 0.25 -11.26 -11.31
N ASN A 31 -0.15 -10.99 -10.07
CA ASN A 31 -0.34 -9.63 -9.58
C ASN A 31 0.97 -8.86 -9.47
N ALA A 32 2.05 -9.50 -8.99
CA ALA A 32 3.36 -8.87 -8.92
C ALA A 32 3.88 -8.51 -10.32
N ALA A 33 3.76 -9.42 -11.29
CA ALA A 33 4.15 -9.17 -12.66
C ALA A 33 3.30 -8.06 -13.30
N SER A 34 2.00 -8.01 -13.02
CA SER A 34 1.09 -6.95 -13.51
C SER A 34 1.50 -5.56 -13.03
N VAL A 35 1.73 -5.40 -11.72
CA VAL A 35 2.17 -4.12 -11.15
C VAL A 35 3.56 -3.75 -11.66
N ALA A 36 4.50 -4.69 -11.68
CA ALA A 36 5.85 -4.44 -12.21
C ALA A 36 5.83 -4.02 -13.68
N GLY A 37 5.01 -4.69 -14.50
CA GLY A 37 4.83 -4.34 -15.92
C GLY A 37 4.28 -2.93 -16.10
N MET A 38 3.22 -2.58 -15.37
CA MET A 38 2.66 -1.23 -15.40
C MET A 38 3.69 -0.16 -14.99
N PHE A 39 4.43 -0.39 -13.90
CA PHE A 39 5.46 0.54 -13.43
C PHE A 39 6.63 0.69 -14.42
N LEU A 40 7.10 -0.40 -15.02
CA LEU A 40 8.19 -0.36 -16.01
C LEU A 40 7.83 0.43 -17.26
N THR A 41 6.54 0.47 -17.64
CA THR A 41 6.06 1.26 -18.79
C THR A 41 5.59 2.67 -18.42
N THR A 42 5.66 3.05 -17.14
CA THR A 42 5.25 4.37 -16.67
C THR A 42 6.44 5.32 -16.71
N GLU A 43 6.50 6.17 -17.75
CA GLU A 43 7.60 7.13 -17.96
C GLU A 43 7.58 8.34 -17.01
N CYS A 44 6.41 8.71 -16.48
CA CYS A 44 6.31 9.82 -15.54
C CYS A 44 5.18 9.62 -14.51
N VAL A 45 5.39 10.19 -13.32
CA VAL A 45 4.39 10.27 -12.26
C VAL A 45 4.24 11.73 -11.89
N ILE A 46 3.03 12.28 -12.05
CA ILE A 46 2.69 13.64 -11.65
C ILE A 46 2.02 13.57 -10.28
N CYS A 47 2.47 14.39 -9.35
CA CYS A 47 1.91 14.48 -8.01
C CYS A 47 1.55 15.92 -7.67
N ASP A 48 0.47 16.11 -6.94
CA ASP A 48 0.09 17.41 -6.41
C ASP A 48 1.12 17.89 -5.39
N LYS A 49 1.54 19.15 -5.51
CA LYS A 49 2.39 19.78 -4.52
C LYS A 49 1.58 20.00 -3.24
N LYS A 50 2.12 19.57 -2.10
CA LYS A 50 1.53 19.90 -0.79
C LYS A 50 1.49 21.42 -0.64
N GLU A 51 0.29 21.97 -0.50
CA GLU A 51 0.09 23.39 -0.21
C GLU A 51 0.35 23.67 1.27
N ASP A 52 1.15 24.70 1.54
CA ASP A 52 1.22 25.30 2.88
C ASP A 52 -0.07 26.09 3.09
N LYS A 53 -1.11 25.39 3.58
CA LYS A 53 -2.31 26.06 4.06
C LYS A 53 -1.91 26.81 5.33
N PRO A 54 -2.16 28.14 5.43
CA PRO A 54 -1.96 28.83 6.69
C PRO A 54 -2.78 28.09 7.75
N GLU A 55 -2.18 27.83 8.91
CA GLU A 55 -2.93 27.38 10.07
C GLU A 55 -4.08 28.36 10.25
N MET A 56 -5.30 27.91 9.96
CA MET A 56 -6.50 28.66 10.28
C MET A 56 -6.37 29.01 11.76
N PRO A 57 -6.37 30.29 12.16
CA PRO A 57 -6.31 30.64 13.55
C PRO A 57 -7.39 29.87 14.28
N MET A 58 -6.98 28.94 15.16
CA MET A 58 -7.89 28.24 16.05
C MET A 58 -8.74 29.31 16.72
N GLY A 59 -10.05 29.26 16.40
CA GLY A 59 -10.95 30.40 16.55
C GLY A 59 -10.76 31.11 17.87
N ALA A 60 -10.44 32.41 17.80
CA ALA A 60 -10.64 33.29 18.92
C ALA A 60 -12.14 33.23 19.27
N PRO A 61 -12.52 32.79 20.48
CA PRO A 61 -13.91 32.70 20.87
C PRO A 61 -14.47 34.12 20.99
N GLY A 62 -15.23 34.54 19.98
CA GLY A 62 -16.06 35.73 20.01
C GLY A 62 -15.43 36.94 19.32
N MET A 63 -15.82 37.17 18.06
CA MET A 63 -16.09 38.54 17.59
C MET A 63 -16.83 38.51 16.24
N GLY A 64 -17.93 39.26 16.15
CA GLY A 64 -18.56 39.66 14.89
C GLY A 64 -19.58 38.63 14.40
N GLY A 65 -20.86 38.77 14.73
CA GLY A 65 -21.62 39.93 14.30
C GLY A 65 -22.23 39.61 12.94
N MET A 66 -23.37 38.93 12.99
CA MET A 66 -24.28 38.73 11.88
C MET A 66 -24.62 40.09 11.26
N GLY A 67 -24.13 40.35 10.05
CA GLY A 67 -24.42 41.59 9.35
C GLY A 67 -23.87 41.63 7.93
N GLY A 68 -24.77 41.45 6.95
CA GLY A 68 -24.61 42.08 5.63
C GLY A 68 -24.48 41.14 4.42
N MET A 69 -25.62 40.69 3.90
CA MET A 69 -26.08 40.92 2.52
C MET A 69 -25.01 40.95 1.38
N MET A 70 -24.82 39.80 0.71
CA MET A 70 -25.02 39.53 -0.73
C MET A 70 -24.38 38.20 -1.12
#